data_AF-A0A6A6ZRK2-F1
#
_entry.id   AF-A0A6A6ZRK2-F1
#
_cell.length_a   1.000
_cell.length_b   1.000
_cell.length_c   1.000
_cell.angle_alpha   90.00
_cell.angle_beta   90.00
_cell.angle_gamma   90.00
#
_symmetry.space_group_name_H-M   'P 1'
#
loop_
_entity.id
_entity.type
_entity.pdbx_description
1 polymer ?
#
loop_
_entity_poly.entity_id
_entity_poly.type
_entity_poly.pdbx_seq_one_letter_code
_entity_poly.pdbx_strand_id
1 'polypeptide(L)'
;MMPGIEDSPDPFHQFRMFFYRDAQYHRIGVNLHQVPVNCPFMAKQFATLNFDGQMRVDANHADNKQYAPNSFAHKFRPDVAEAPYVVSDNVVSRKSHYYHEGKKSEYDQAKEFWSRVFTEQQRKNTIKNTGNMLKFVGYSEVQVKEVPRTSLQHRVRLRTNPDFTFVEVEKLAQDAHVWYKEKKFQPSTENKLQGYAPNGLWYN
;
A
#
# COMPACT_ATOMS: atom_id res chain seq x y z
N MET A 1 13.20 -4.65 9.38
CA MET A 1 13.75 -5.03 8.06
C MET A 1 15.24 -5.37 8.25
N MET A 2 16.02 -5.67 7.21
CA MET A 2 17.48 -5.82 7.40
C MET A 2 18.18 -4.45 7.33
N PRO A 3 19.31 -4.25 8.04
CA PRO A 3 20.08 -3.01 7.93
C PRO A 3 20.37 -2.66 6.47
N GLY A 4 20.12 -1.40 6.10
CA GLY A 4 20.26 -0.90 4.72
C GLY A 4 19.01 -1.02 3.84
N ILE A 5 17.93 -1.66 4.31
CA ILE A 5 16.61 -1.60 3.65
C ILE A 5 15.58 -1.15 4.68
N GLU A 6 14.92 -0.03 4.36
CA GLU A 6 13.93 0.62 5.22
C GLU A 6 12.64 0.93 4.45
N ASP A 7 11.61 1.25 5.21
CA ASP A 7 10.27 1.54 4.75
C ASP A 7 10.15 2.96 4.20
N SER A 8 9.38 3.11 3.12
CA SER A 8 9.04 4.44 2.60
C SER A 8 7.86 5.03 3.37
N PRO A 9 7.68 6.38 3.35
CA PRO A 9 6.51 7.03 3.92
C PRO A 9 5.22 6.82 3.09
N ASP A 10 5.08 5.68 2.41
CA ASP A 10 3.85 5.28 1.72
C ASP A 10 2.83 4.74 2.75
N PRO A 11 1.65 5.38 2.93
CA PRO A 11 0.62 4.94 3.86
C PRO A 11 0.22 3.46 3.71
N PHE A 12 0.21 2.94 2.47
CA PHE A 12 -0.13 1.54 2.24
C PHE A 12 0.98 0.59 2.73
N HIS A 13 2.24 0.96 2.52
CA HIS A 13 3.38 0.19 3.02
C HIS A 13 3.45 0.19 4.55
N GLN A 14 3.28 1.37 5.16
CA GLN A 14 3.21 1.56 6.62
C GLN A 14 2.13 0.69 7.25
N PHE A 15 0.92 0.69 6.67
CA PHE A 15 -0.17 -0.15 7.16
C PHE A 15 0.16 -1.64 7.10
N ARG A 16 0.82 -2.08 6.01
CA ARG A 16 1.20 -3.50 5.83
C ARG A 16 2.23 -3.96 6.85
N MET A 17 3.15 -3.10 7.27
CA MET A 17 4.15 -3.45 8.29
C MET A 17 3.51 -3.87 9.61
N PHE A 18 2.44 -3.17 10.00
CA PHE A 18 1.63 -3.55 11.16
C PHE A 18 0.75 -4.77 10.87
N PHE A 19 -0.05 -4.70 9.81
CA PHE A 19 -1.14 -5.66 9.55
C PHE A 19 -0.65 -7.10 9.35
N TYR A 20 0.47 -7.30 8.64
CA TYR A 20 0.97 -8.66 8.42
C TYR A 20 1.39 -9.35 9.71
N ARG A 21 2.00 -8.61 10.63
CA ARG A 21 2.47 -9.18 11.89
C ARG A 21 1.29 -9.55 12.78
N ASP A 22 0.29 -8.68 12.88
CA ASP A 22 -0.95 -8.94 13.62
C ASP A 22 -1.68 -10.19 13.09
N ALA A 23 -1.90 -10.26 11.77
CA ALA A 23 -2.53 -11.42 11.14
C ALA A 23 -1.73 -12.72 11.34
N GLN A 24 -0.39 -12.66 11.35
CA GLN A 24 0.47 -13.81 11.63
C GLN A 24 0.35 -14.27 13.08
N TYR A 25 0.27 -13.35 14.04
CA TYR A 25 0.07 -13.72 15.44
C TYR A 25 -1.24 -14.45 15.67
N HIS A 26 -2.33 -13.99 15.08
CA HIS A 26 -3.62 -14.67 15.17
C HIS A 26 -3.61 -16.04 14.45
N ARG A 27 -3.04 -16.11 13.24
CA ARG A 27 -3.12 -17.31 12.39
C ARG A 27 -2.14 -18.42 12.76
N ILE A 28 -0.92 -18.07 13.16
CA ILE A 28 0.18 -19.02 13.42
C ILE A 28 0.49 -19.09 14.92
N GLY A 29 0.46 -17.94 15.61
CA GLY A 29 0.79 -17.82 17.02
C GLY A 29 2.00 -16.90 17.26
N VAL A 30 2.23 -16.58 18.53
CA VAL A 30 3.30 -15.67 18.98
C VAL A 30 4.70 -16.19 18.63
N ASN A 31 4.89 -17.51 18.64
CA ASN A 31 6.15 -18.17 18.34
C ASN A 31 6.33 -18.51 16.83
N LEU A 32 5.70 -17.75 15.93
CA LEU A 32 5.73 -17.96 14.46
C LEU A 32 7.14 -18.08 13.85
N HIS A 33 8.15 -17.51 14.51
CA HIS A 33 9.55 -17.52 14.09
C HIS A 33 10.22 -18.88 14.30
N GLN A 34 9.64 -19.77 15.12
CA GLN A 34 10.14 -21.13 15.36
C GLN A 34 9.71 -22.12 14.27
N VAL A 35 8.73 -21.75 13.44
CA VAL A 35 8.31 -22.58 12.31
C VAL A 35 9.48 -22.68 11.32
N PRO A 36 9.92 -23.88 10.89
CA PRO A 36 11.14 -24.04 10.11
C PRO A 36 11.27 -23.15 8.87
N VAL A 37 10.15 -22.88 8.17
CA VAL A 37 10.13 -22.01 6.98
C VAL A 37 10.27 -20.51 7.30
N ASN A 38 9.90 -20.09 8.52
CA ASN A 38 9.97 -18.70 8.97
C ASN A 38 11.25 -18.43 9.79
N CYS A 39 11.96 -19.48 10.19
CA CYS A 39 13.14 -19.37 11.04
C CYS A 39 14.28 -18.69 10.29
N PRO A 40 14.91 -17.65 10.85
CA PRO A 40 16.01 -16.97 10.19
C PRO A 40 17.23 -17.91 10.07
N PHE A 41 17.66 -18.13 8.84
CA PHE A 41 18.82 -18.99 8.55
C PHE A 41 20.14 -18.28 8.88
N MET A 42 21.07 -19.00 9.51
CA MET A 42 22.43 -18.50 9.85
C MET A 42 22.44 -17.17 10.64
N ALA A 43 21.39 -16.88 11.40
CA ALA A 43 21.43 -15.75 12.32
C ALA A 43 22.50 -16.01 13.39
N LYS A 44 23.58 -15.20 13.39
CA LYS A 44 24.66 -15.29 14.39
C LYS A 44 24.14 -15.25 15.82
N GLN A 45 23.01 -14.59 16.04
CA GLN A 45 22.32 -14.56 17.32
C GLN A 45 20.83 -14.28 17.12
N PHE A 46 19.97 -15.25 17.43
CA PHE A 46 18.52 -15.04 17.56
C PHE A 46 18.18 -14.87 19.04
N ALA A 47 18.62 -13.75 19.64
CA ALA A 47 18.41 -13.47 21.07
C ALA A 47 17.45 -12.28 21.26
N THR A 48 16.24 -12.45 20.74
CA THR A 48 15.14 -11.51 21.02
C THR A 48 14.84 -11.47 22.52
N LEU A 49 14.24 -10.38 23.01
CA LEU A 49 13.72 -10.30 24.39
C LEU A 49 12.31 -10.91 24.52
N ASN A 50 11.93 -11.78 23.58
CA ASN A 50 10.63 -12.44 23.57
C ASN A 50 10.74 -13.79 24.27
N PHE A 51 10.06 -13.94 25.41
CA PHE A 51 9.99 -15.18 26.16
C PHE A 51 8.58 -15.78 26.11
N ASP A 52 8.49 -17.07 26.35
CA ASP A 52 7.25 -17.82 26.53
C ASP A 52 6.34 -17.80 25.29
N GLY A 53 5.03 -17.78 25.51
CA GLY A 53 4.02 -17.92 24.46
C GLY A 53 3.64 -19.37 24.17
N GLN A 54 2.48 -19.55 23.56
CA GLN A 54 1.98 -20.88 23.20
C GLN A 54 2.95 -21.60 22.26
N MET A 55 3.08 -22.92 22.43
CA MET A 55 3.88 -23.80 21.57
C MET A 55 5.35 -23.40 21.44
N ARG A 56 5.97 -22.93 22.53
CA ARG A 56 7.41 -22.64 22.59
C ARG A 56 8.23 -23.93 22.57
N VAL A 57 9.16 -24.09 21.62
CA VAL A 57 9.93 -25.33 21.41
C VAL A 57 11.46 -25.14 21.24
N ASP A 58 11.99 -23.95 21.49
CA ASP A 58 13.40 -23.57 21.27
C ASP A 58 14.23 -23.43 22.57
N ALA A 59 13.79 -24.10 23.65
CA ALA A 59 14.33 -23.96 25.01
C ALA A 59 14.24 -22.54 25.62
N ASN A 60 13.40 -21.66 25.06
CA ASN A 60 13.03 -20.36 25.63
C ASN A 60 14.23 -19.47 26.01
N HIS A 61 15.25 -19.44 25.15
CA HIS A 61 16.51 -18.71 25.35
C HIS A 61 17.36 -19.14 26.57
N ALA A 62 17.08 -20.29 27.20
CA ALA A 62 17.81 -20.82 28.35
C ALA A 62 17.96 -19.76 29.48
N ASP A 63 19.16 -19.59 30.05
CA ASP A 63 19.42 -18.68 31.18
C ASP A 63 19.59 -17.20 30.79
N ASN A 64 19.22 -16.82 29.57
CA ASN A 64 19.28 -15.42 29.15
C ASN A 64 18.37 -14.54 30.01
N LYS A 65 18.90 -13.38 30.43
CA LYS A 65 18.11 -12.39 31.17
C LYS A 65 16.96 -11.86 30.32
N GLN A 66 15.78 -11.80 30.94
CA GLN A 66 14.51 -11.43 30.31
C GLN A 66 14.30 -9.92 30.16
N TYR A 67 15.32 -9.11 30.41
CA TYR A 67 15.21 -7.65 30.42
C TYR A 67 16.45 -7.01 29.79
N ALA A 68 16.27 -5.80 29.24
CA ALA A 68 17.33 -4.92 28.78
C ALA A 68 16.97 -3.46 29.12
N PRO A 69 17.94 -2.59 29.45
CA PRO A 69 19.37 -2.90 29.63
C PRO A 69 19.64 -3.74 30.88
N ASN A 70 20.77 -4.46 30.91
CA ASN A 70 21.21 -5.22 32.08
C ASN A 70 22.75 -5.25 32.17
N SER A 71 23.28 -5.57 33.35
CA SER A 71 24.73 -5.57 33.63
C SER A 71 25.48 -6.82 33.13
N PHE A 72 24.80 -7.79 32.50
CA PHE A 72 25.39 -9.07 32.10
C PHE A 72 25.73 -9.11 30.60
N ALA A 73 24.93 -8.46 29.75
CA ALA A 73 25.13 -8.46 28.30
C ALA A 73 24.64 -7.16 27.66
N HIS A 74 25.48 -6.57 26.80
CA HIS A 74 25.13 -5.40 26.00
C HIS A 74 24.47 -5.85 24.68
N LYS A 75 23.14 -5.74 24.60
CA LYS A 75 22.35 -6.14 23.41
C LYS A 75 22.06 -4.98 22.44
N PHE A 76 22.50 -3.76 22.73
CA PHE A 76 22.25 -2.60 21.87
C PHE A 76 23.20 -2.56 20.67
N ARG A 77 22.66 -2.29 19.48
CA ARG A 77 23.38 -2.22 18.20
C ARG A 77 23.23 -0.80 17.64
N PRO A 78 24.19 0.12 17.88
CA PRO A 78 24.11 1.49 17.37
C PRO A 78 24.25 1.55 15.85
N ASP A 79 24.86 0.55 15.23
CA ASP A 79 25.08 0.41 13.79
C ASP A 79 23.82 0.10 12.97
N VAL A 80 22.67 -0.08 13.63
CA VAL A 80 21.38 -0.38 12.97
C VAL A 80 20.32 0.69 13.25
N ALA A 81 20.74 1.91 13.60
CA ALA A 81 19.83 3.03 13.76
C ALA A 81 19.08 3.35 12.45
N GLU A 82 17.82 3.75 12.57
CA GLU A 82 16.91 4.03 11.44
C GLU A 82 17.28 5.35 10.75
N ALA A 83 17.17 5.42 9.42
CA ALA A 83 17.43 6.67 8.72
C ALA A 83 16.42 7.76 9.13
N PRO A 84 16.87 8.99 9.43
CA PRO A 84 15.95 10.07 9.76
C PRO A 84 15.15 10.49 8.52
N TYR A 85 13.87 10.82 8.70
CA TYR A 85 13.02 11.37 7.64
C TYR A 85 12.73 12.85 7.88
N VAL A 86 12.78 13.66 6.82
CA VAL A 86 12.33 15.05 6.88
C VAL A 86 10.82 15.07 6.61
N VAL A 87 10.05 15.51 7.60
CA VAL A 87 8.60 15.70 7.48
C VAL A 87 8.32 17.13 7.03
N SER A 88 7.40 17.30 6.08
CA SER A 88 7.04 18.61 5.51
C SER A 88 6.25 19.51 6.46
N ASP A 89 5.58 18.93 7.45
CA ASP A 89 4.65 19.61 8.35
C ASP A 89 4.67 18.92 9.73
N ASN A 90 4.47 19.66 10.81
CA ASN A 90 4.32 19.11 12.16
C ASN A 90 2.85 18.79 12.51
N VAL A 91 1.92 19.06 11.59
CA VAL A 91 0.49 18.80 11.75
C VAL A 91 0.13 17.39 11.30
N VAL A 92 -0.40 16.60 12.23
CA VAL A 92 -1.02 15.29 11.93
C VAL A 92 -2.48 15.53 11.53
N SER A 93 -2.86 15.07 10.33
CA SER A 93 -4.24 15.20 9.83
C SER A 93 -4.66 14.02 8.96
N ARG A 94 -5.96 13.93 8.64
CA ARG A 94 -6.50 12.97 7.66
C ARG A 94 -6.48 13.49 6.22
N LYS A 95 -5.73 14.57 5.95
CA LYS A 95 -5.54 15.03 4.57
C LYS A 95 -4.71 14.01 3.81
N SER A 96 -5.00 13.85 2.54
CA SER A 96 -4.29 12.94 1.68
C SER A 96 -2.84 13.36 1.50
N HIS A 97 -1.94 12.38 1.59
CA HIS A 97 -0.52 12.51 1.26
C HIS A 97 -0.27 12.47 -0.25
N TYR A 98 -1.25 12.03 -1.04
CA TYR A 98 -1.13 11.87 -2.48
C TYR A 98 -1.47 13.17 -3.20
N TYR A 99 -0.45 13.94 -3.59
CA TYR A 99 -0.62 15.24 -4.26
C TYR A 99 -1.44 15.20 -5.57
N HIS A 100 -1.53 14.04 -6.22
CA HIS A 100 -2.32 13.85 -7.44
C HIS A 100 -3.79 13.57 -7.17
N GLU A 101 -4.19 13.29 -5.93
CA GLU A 101 -5.55 12.93 -5.60
C GLU A 101 -6.52 14.08 -5.92
N GLY A 102 -7.54 13.78 -6.72
CA GLY A 102 -8.55 14.77 -7.10
C GLY A 102 -8.15 15.59 -8.31
N LYS A 103 -7.10 15.19 -9.03
CA LYS A 103 -6.66 15.79 -10.30
C LYS A 103 -6.89 14.81 -11.43
N LYS A 104 -7.11 15.33 -12.65
CA LYS A 104 -7.26 14.50 -13.86
C LYS A 104 -6.05 13.60 -14.15
N SER A 105 -4.87 13.95 -13.61
CA SER A 105 -3.64 13.17 -13.77
C SER A 105 -3.71 11.76 -13.20
N GLU A 106 -4.67 11.46 -12.32
CA GLU A 106 -4.86 10.09 -11.78
C GLU A 106 -5.11 9.04 -12.86
N TYR A 107 -5.62 9.46 -14.02
CA TYR A 107 -5.91 8.56 -15.14
C TYR A 107 -4.78 8.48 -16.18
N ASP A 108 -3.74 9.31 -16.08
CA ASP A 108 -2.71 9.42 -17.10
C ASP A 108 -1.93 8.13 -17.26
N GLN A 109 -1.50 7.50 -16.16
CA GLN A 109 -0.75 6.23 -16.20
C GLN A 109 -1.58 5.10 -16.80
N ALA A 110 -2.87 4.99 -16.44
CA ALA A 110 -3.78 3.99 -16.99
C ALA A 110 -4.01 4.20 -18.50
N LYS A 111 -4.18 5.46 -18.92
CA LYS A 111 -4.30 5.84 -20.32
C LYS A 111 -3.01 5.54 -21.10
N GLU A 112 -1.86 5.80 -20.51
CA GLU A 112 -0.56 5.53 -21.11
C GLU A 112 -0.34 4.04 -21.30
N PHE A 113 -0.62 3.24 -20.26
CA PHE A 113 -0.58 1.78 -20.32
C PHE A 113 -1.48 1.23 -21.44
N TRP A 114 -2.72 1.73 -21.52
CA TRP A 114 -3.66 1.35 -22.58
C TRP A 114 -3.19 1.73 -23.99
N SER A 115 -2.71 2.94 -24.17
CA SER A 115 -2.39 3.52 -25.49
C SER A 115 -1.02 3.14 -26.02
N ARG A 116 -0.01 2.99 -25.15
CA ARG A 116 1.38 2.73 -25.55
C ARG A 116 1.78 1.26 -25.41
N VAL A 117 1.26 0.55 -24.40
CA VAL A 117 1.74 -0.80 -24.07
C VAL A 117 0.85 -1.89 -24.69
N PHE A 118 -0.49 -1.71 -24.66
CA PHE A 118 -1.38 -2.74 -25.18
C PHE A 118 -1.39 -2.85 -26.70
N THR A 119 -1.28 -4.09 -27.18
CA THR A 119 -1.63 -4.48 -28.55
C THR A 119 -3.14 -4.42 -28.77
N GLU A 120 -3.58 -4.40 -30.03
CA GLU A 120 -5.00 -4.39 -30.35
C GLU A 120 -5.76 -5.59 -29.76
N GLN A 121 -5.15 -6.78 -29.75
CA GLN A 121 -5.77 -7.97 -29.17
C GLN A 121 -5.92 -7.84 -27.66
N GLN A 122 -4.90 -7.33 -26.96
CA GLN A 122 -4.96 -7.08 -25.51
C GLN A 122 -6.04 -6.04 -25.17
N ARG A 123 -6.19 -4.99 -26.00
CA ARG A 123 -7.29 -4.03 -25.86
C ARG A 123 -8.66 -4.70 -26.02
N LYS A 124 -8.85 -5.51 -27.06
CA LYS A 124 -10.11 -6.26 -27.29
C LYS A 124 -10.42 -7.20 -26.12
N ASN A 125 -9.42 -7.92 -25.61
CA ASN A 125 -9.58 -8.83 -24.47
C ASN A 125 -9.95 -8.09 -23.20
N THR A 126 -9.28 -6.96 -22.90
CA THR A 126 -9.58 -6.14 -21.73
C THR A 126 -11.01 -5.60 -21.79
N ILE A 127 -11.44 -5.04 -22.94
CA ILE A 127 -12.82 -4.58 -23.13
C ILE A 127 -13.81 -5.72 -22.92
N LYS A 128 -13.55 -6.90 -23.50
CA LYS A 128 -14.42 -8.07 -23.35
C LYS A 128 -14.52 -8.52 -21.90
N ASN A 129 -13.40 -8.60 -21.19
CA ASN A 129 -13.35 -9.04 -19.80
C ASN A 129 -14.04 -8.04 -18.87
N THR A 130 -13.75 -6.75 -19.02
CA THR A 130 -14.38 -5.68 -18.23
C THR A 130 -15.89 -5.65 -18.46
N GLY A 131 -16.34 -5.72 -19.73
CA GLY A 131 -17.78 -5.77 -20.05
C GLY A 131 -18.47 -7.03 -19.48
N ASN A 132 -17.82 -8.18 -19.52
CA ASN A 132 -18.35 -9.41 -18.94
C ASN A 132 -18.49 -9.31 -17.42
N MET A 133 -17.55 -8.68 -16.72
CA MET A 133 -17.63 -8.49 -15.27
C MET A 133 -18.69 -7.45 -14.88
N LEU A 134 -18.77 -6.34 -15.63
CA LEU A 134 -19.77 -5.29 -15.38
C LEU A 134 -21.21 -5.78 -15.57
N LYS A 135 -21.45 -6.81 -16.38
CA LYS A 135 -22.76 -7.45 -16.53
C LYS A 135 -23.33 -7.96 -15.20
N PHE A 136 -22.48 -8.37 -14.26
CA PHE A 136 -22.93 -8.89 -12.95
C PHE A 136 -23.26 -7.79 -11.94
N VAL A 137 -22.98 -6.52 -12.27
CA VAL A 137 -23.26 -5.39 -11.38
C VAL A 137 -24.74 -5.01 -11.51
N GLY A 138 -25.54 -5.26 -10.47
CA GLY A 138 -26.97 -4.96 -10.47
C GLY A 138 -27.34 -3.46 -10.39
N TYR A 139 -26.38 -2.59 -10.07
CA TYR A 139 -26.59 -1.15 -9.94
C TYR A 139 -26.12 -0.43 -11.21
N SER A 140 -27.07 0.16 -11.95
CA SER A 140 -26.78 0.92 -13.17
C SER A 140 -25.82 2.10 -12.92
N GLU A 141 -25.96 2.79 -11.78
CA GLU A 141 -25.07 3.89 -11.40
C GLU A 141 -23.60 3.49 -11.34
N VAL A 142 -23.29 2.30 -10.83
CA VAL A 142 -21.92 1.78 -10.74
C VAL A 142 -21.38 1.48 -12.14
N GLN A 143 -22.19 0.87 -13.01
CA GLN A 143 -21.82 0.62 -14.40
C GLN A 143 -21.50 1.92 -15.14
N VAL A 144 -22.32 2.95 -14.96
CA VAL A 144 -22.16 4.27 -15.59
C VAL A 144 -20.91 5.00 -15.08
N LYS A 145 -20.58 4.87 -13.79
CA LYS A 145 -19.41 5.55 -13.18
C LYS A 145 -18.07 4.86 -13.48
N GLU A 146 -18.04 3.55 -13.72
CA GLU A 146 -16.79 2.83 -13.97
C GLU A 146 -16.27 2.95 -15.42
N VAL A 147 -17.16 3.14 -16.40
CA VAL A 147 -16.77 3.31 -17.81
C VAL A 147 -15.92 4.56 -18.06
N PRO A 148 -16.27 5.75 -17.52
CA PRO A 148 -15.46 6.95 -17.62
C PRO A 148 -14.04 6.82 -17.06
N ARG A 149 -13.90 6.08 -15.95
CA ARG A 149 -12.68 5.99 -15.15
C ARG A 149 -11.60 5.15 -15.81
N THR A 150 -11.99 4.26 -16.72
CA THR A 150 -11.07 3.26 -17.28
C THR A 150 -10.27 3.74 -18.49
N SER A 151 -10.32 5.03 -18.88
CA SER A 151 -9.75 5.55 -20.15
C SER A 151 -10.29 4.86 -21.42
N LEU A 152 -11.26 3.94 -21.24
CA LEU A 152 -11.94 3.14 -22.26
C LEU A 152 -13.02 3.93 -23.00
N GLN A 153 -12.94 5.27 -22.89
CA GLN A 153 -13.95 6.23 -23.31
C GLN A 153 -14.53 5.90 -24.68
N HIS A 154 -13.76 5.36 -25.63
CA HIS A 154 -14.22 5.27 -27.02
C HIS A 154 -14.86 3.95 -27.48
N ARG A 155 -14.75 2.82 -26.76
CA ARG A 155 -15.07 1.50 -27.41
C ARG A 155 -15.61 0.39 -26.54
N VAL A 156 -15.89 0.61 -25.25
CA VAL A 156 -16.73 -0.34 -24.54
C VAL A 156 -18.16 -0.05 -24.97
N ARG A 157 -18.60 -0.64 -26.09
CA ARG A 157 -20.02 -0.95 -26.27
C ARG A 157 -20.34 -1.94 -25.16
N LEU A 158 -20.64 -1.41 -23.97
CA LEU A 158 -21.26 -2.18 -22.91
C LEU A 158 -22.54 -2.71 -23.52
N ARG A 159 -22.51 -3.96 -23.97
CA ARG A 159 -23.70 -4.70 -24.43
C ARG A 159 -24.66 -5.00 -23.27
N THR A 160 -24.54 -4.27 -22.15
CA THR A 160 -25.08 -4.68 -20.86
C THR A 160 -26.31 -3.90 -20.43
N ASN A 161 -26.65 -2.75 -21.04
CA ASN A 161 -27.98 -2.16 -20.84
C ASN A 161 -28.35 -1.13 -21.92
N PRO A 162 -29.60 -1.14 -22.44
CA PRO A 162 -30.12 -0.13 -23.37
C PRO A 162 -30.40 1.24 -22.70
N ASP A 163 -30.29 1.35 -21.38
CA ASP A 163 -30.82 2.47 -20.61
C ASP A 163 -29.92 3.72 -20.52
N PHE A 164 -28.64 3.65 -20.91
CA PHE A 164 -27.74 4.81 -20.84
C PHE A 164 -27.08 5.12 -22.18
N THR A 165 -27.09 6.40 -22.54
CA THR A 165 -26.48 6.89 -23.78
C THR A 165 -25.02 7.25 -23.56
N PHE A 166 -24.21 7.06 -24.60
CA PHE A 166 -22.77 7.35 -24.54
C PHE A 166 -22.46 8.83 -24.23
N VAL A 167 -23.35 9.74 -24.64
CA VAL A 167 -23.25 11.19 -24.36
C VAL A 167 -23.31 11.46 -22.86
N GLU A 168 -24.14 10.72 -22.13
CA GLU A 168 -24.25 10.86 -20.67
C GLU A 168 -22.97 10.40 -19.97
N VAL A 169 -22.36 9.31 -20.45
CA VAL A 169 -21.09 8.78 -19.93
C VAL A 169 -19.95 9.77 -20.15
N GLU A 170 -19.87 10.41 -21.32
CA GLU A 170 -18.84 11.43 -21.60
C GLU A 170 -18.99 12.66 -20.70
N LYS A 171 -20.22 13.12 -20.47
CA LYS A 171 -20.49 14.25 -19.57
C LYS A 171 -20.06 13.92 -18.15
N LEU A 172 -20.40 12.72 -17.66
CA LEU A 172 -20.01 12.25 -16.34
C LEU A 172 -18.49 12.06 -16.22
N ALA A 173 -17.81 11.70 -17.31
CA ALA A 173 -16.36 11.51 -17.31
C ALA A 173 -15.56 12.77 -16.95
N GLN A 174 -16.08 13.95 -17.24
CA GLN A 174 -15.37 15.21 -17.01
C GLN A 174 -15.03 15.42 -15.52
N ASP A 175 -15.93 14.98 -14.63
CA ASP A 175 -15.83 15.16 -13.18
C ASP A 175 -15.46 13.87 -12.42
N ALA A 176 -15.10 12.79 -13.14
CA ALA A 176 -14.85 11.48 -12.54
C ALA A 176 -13.75 11.48 -11.45
N HIS A 177 -12.72 12.32 -11.65
CA HIS A 177 -11.56 12.48 -10.76
C HIS A 177 -11.91 13.02 -9.36
N VAL A 178 -13.04 13.71 -9.20
CA VAL A 178 -13.48 14.30 -7.92
C VAL A 178 -14.60 13.51 -7.24
N TRP A 179 -15.16 12.50 -7.91
CA TRP A 179 -16.23 11.69 -7.34
C TRP A 179 -15.81 11.00 -6.05
N TYR A 180 -16.67 11.09 -5.04
CA TYR A 180 -16.48 10.52 -3.69
C TYR A 180 -15.30 11.11 -2.90
N LYS A 181 -14.74 12.24 -3.35
CA LYS A 181 -13.66 12.93 -2.64
C LYS A 181 -14.21 14.13 -1.90
N GLU A 182 -13.97 14.17 -0.60
CA GLU A 182 -14.32 15.33 0.21
C GLU A 182 -13.18 16.35 0.19
N LYS A 183 -13.48 17.60 -0.18
CA LYS A 183 -12.48 18.68 -0.31
C LYS A 183 -11.61 18.87 0.93
N LYS A 184 -12.14 18.64 2.14
CA LYS A 184 -11.38 18.77 3.39
C LYS A 184 -10.27 17.73 3.57
N PHE A 185 -10.37 16.58 2.89
CA PHE A 185 -9.38 15.50 2.94
C PHE A 185 -8.46 15.49 1.71
N GLN A 186 -8.71 16.33 0.71
CA GLN A 186 -7.83 16.46 -0.44
C GLN A 186 -6.49 17.09 -0.07
N PRO A 187 -5.42 16.81 -0.83
CA PRO A 187 -4.12 17.44 -0.61
C PRO A 187 -4.23 18.96 -0.83
N SER A 188 -3.53 19.74 -0.01
CA SER A 188 -3.39 21.18 -0.29
C SER A 188 -2.55 21.41 -1.54
N THR A 189 -2.83 22.49 -2.26
CA THR A 189 -1.99 22.97 -3.37
C THR A 189 -0.65 23.53 -2.90
N GLU A 190 -0.60 24.02 -1.65
CA GLU A 190 0.57 24.70 -1.09
C GLU A 190 1.57 23.71 -0.47
N ASN A 191 1.09 22.71 0.27
CA ASN A 191 1.95 21.76 0.98
C ASN A 191 1.84 20.36 0.38
N LYS A 192 3.00 19.80 -0.01
CA LYS A 192 3.13 18.39 -0.36
C LYS A 192 3.41 17.61 0.93
N LEU A 193 2.39 16.92 1.45
CA LEU A 193 2.46 16.15 2.69
C LEU A 193 3.24 14.82 2.51
N GLN A 194 4.44 14.87 1.95
CA GLN A 194 5.29 13.70 1.79
C GLN A 194 6.60 13.88 2.57
N GLY A 195 7.06 12.82 3.21
CA GLY A 195 8.40 12.76 3.76
C GLY A 195 9.43 12.70 2.65
N TYR A 196 10.55 13.41 2.81
CA TYR A 196 11.69 13.32 1.90
C TYR A 196 12.83 12.56 2.57
N ALA A 197 13.53 11.76 1.78
CA ALA A 197 14.84 11.26 2.19
C ALA A 197 15.75 12.48 2.39
N PRO A 198 16.51 12.53 3.49
CA PRO A 198 17.35 13.68 3.79
C PRO A 198 18.53 13.78 2.81
N ASN A 199 18.93 15.01 2.48
CA ASN A 199 20.05 15.29 1.58
C ASN A 199 21.40 15.10 2.31
N GLY A 200 21.82 13.86 2.56
CA GLY A 200 23.11 13.55 3.18
C GLY A 200 23.28 12.08 3.54
N LEU A 201 24.53 11.67 3.81
CA LEU A 201 24.85 10.41 4.48
C LEU A 201 24.72 10.66 5.99
N TRP A 202 23.78 9.99 6.64
CA TRP A 202 23.50 10.17 8.08
C TRP A 202 24.20 9.11 8.94
N TYR A 203 24.82 8.13 8.29
CA TYR A 203 25.64 7.10 8.91
C TYR A 203 27.04 7.13 8.30
N ASN A 204 28.03 7.43 9.15
CA ASN A 204 29.46 7.28 8.88
C ASN A 204 29.89 5.85 9.16
#